data_AF-X1BXZ6-F1
#
_entry.id   AF-X1BXZ6-F1
#
_cell.length_a   1.000
_cell.length_b   1.000
_cell.length_c   1.000
_cell.angle_alpha   90.00
_cell.angle_beta   90.00
_cell.angle_gamma   90.00
#
_symmetry.space_group_name_H-M   'P 1'
#
loop_
_entity.id
_entity.type
_entity.pdbx_description
1 polymer ?
#
loop_
_entity_poly.entity_id
_entity_poly.type
_entity_poly.pdbx_seq_one_letter_code
_entity_poly.pdbx_strand_id
1 'polypeptide(L)'
;VAKGNIFLFIDAEAVFQERFLEKALLKFKERKLDIASCGLEPITKNKAYKILHRILYNLPARLLEDVFPYASNFILVKKETHQRIKGFDEEITLGEDHAYVRKGAKIA
;
A
#
# COMPACT_ATOMS: atom_id res chain seq x y z
N VAL A 1 -5.31 -0.98 21.54
CA VAL A 1 -6.20 -1.34 20.40
C VAL A 1 -6.53 -0.10 19.60
N ALA A 2 -6.38 -0.14 18.27
CA ALA A 2 -6.72 0.96 17.38
C ALA A 2 -8.25 1.16 17.27
N LYS A 3 -8.72 2.42 17.34
CA LYS A 3 -10.16 2.77 17.34
C LYS A 3 -10.67 3.41 16.04
N GLY A 4 -9.77 3.73 15.11
CA GLY A 4 -10.13 4.38 13.84
C GLY A 4 -10.92 3.48 12.89
N ASN A 5 -11.62 4.09 11.94
CA ASN A 5 -12.33 3.38 10.86
C ASN A 5 -11.42 3.00 9.68
N ILE A 6 -10.22 3.60 9.63
CA ILE A 6 -9.18 3.31 8.65
C ILE A 6 -7.93 2.97 9.46
N PHE A 7 -7.28 1.88 9.09
CA PHE A 7 -5.98 1.48 9.62
C PHE A 7 -4.90 1.84 8.62
N LEU A 8 -3.78 2.32 9.16
CA LEU A 8 -2.55 2.56 8.44
C LEU A 8 -1.51 1.58 8.97
N PHE A 9 -0.99 0.72 8.09
CA PHE A 9 0.21 -0.06 8.35
C PHE A 9 1.37 0.60 7.63
N ILE A 10 2.46 0.78 8.35
CA ILE A 10 3.63 1.49 7.90
C ILE A 10 4.87 0.90 8.55
N ASP A 11 5.94 0.76 7.77
CA ASP A 11 7.24 0.36 8.28
C ASP A 11 7.88 1.51 9.08
N ALA A 12 8.64 1.17 10.12
CA ALA A 12 9.25 2.15 11.01
C ALA A 12 10.28 3.06 10.30
N GLU A 13 10.82 2.61 9.17
CA GLU A 13 11.81 3.31 8.37
C GLU A 13 11.22 4.12 7.20
N ALA A 14 9.90 4.08 7.00
CA ALA A 14 9.27 4.76 5.89
C ALA A 14 9.41 6.29 5.98
N VAL A 15 9.85 6.91 4.88
CA VAL A 15 9.99 8.37 4.76
C VAL A 15 8.95 8.90 3.78
N PHE A 16 8.22 9.95 4.19
CA PHE A 16 7.20 10.57 3.36
C PHE A 16 7.56 11.98 2.93
N GLN A 17 7.03 12.36 1.77
CA GLN A 17 6.98 13.75 1.35
C GLN A 17 6.00 14.54 2.23
N GLU A 18 6.21 15.85 2.31
CA GLU A 18 5.31 16.75 3.02
C GLU A 18 3.85 16.58 2.52
N ARG A 19 2.91 16.49 3.47
CA ARG A 19 1.47 16.28 3.24
C ARG A 19 1.11 14.99 2.47
N PHE A 20 2.02 14.02 2.38
CA PHE A 20 1.75 12.75 1.71
C PHE A 20 0.54 12.02 2.33
N LEU A 21 0.51 11.86 3.66
CA LEU A 21 -0.55 11.13 4.34
C LEU A 21 -1.92 11.80 4.16
N GLU A 22 -1.98 13.13 4.24
CA GLU A 22 -3.18 13.92 3.96
C GLU A 22 -3.71 13.62 2.55
N LYS A 23 -2.83 13.70 1.54
CA LYS A 23 -3.19 13.43 0.14
C LYS A 23 -3.59 11.97 -0.09
N ALA A 24 -2.91 11.03 0.57
CA ALA A 24 -3.22 9.60 0.49
C ALA A 24 -4.61 9.31 1.07
N LEU A 25 -4.91 9.84 2.26
CA LEU A 25 -6.22 9.70 2.90
C LEU A 25 -7.34 10.37 2.10
N LEU A 26 -7.09 11.55 1.52
CA LEU A 26 -8.06 12.23 0.65
C LEU A 26 -8.40 11.36 -0.56
N LYS A 27 -7.38 10.88 -1.29
CA LYS A 27 -7.58 10.00 -2.45
C LYS A 27 -8.27 8.69 -2.09
N PHE A 28 -7.92 8.09 -0.94
CA PHE A 28 -8.54 6.87 -0.43
C PHE A 28 -10.04 7.05 -0.26
N LYS A 29 -10.47 8.18 0.32
CA LYS A 29 -11.88 8.52 0.54
C LYS A 29 -12.59 8.90 -0.76
N GLU A 30 -12.00 9.76 -1.59
CA GLU A 30 -12.58 10.22 -2.86
C GLU A 30 -12.83 9.07 -3.83
N ARG A 31 -11.87 8.14 -3.94
CA ARG A 31 -11.99 6.95 -4.78
C ARG A 31 -12.81 5.83 -4.12
N LYS A 32 -13.31 6.04 -2.90
CA LYS A 32 -14.06 5.05 -2.11
C LYS A 32 -13.35 3.70 -2.00
N LEU A 33 -12.03 3.73 -1.77
CA LEU A 33 -11.22 2.51 -1.67
C LEU A 33 -11.45 1.80 -0.33
N ASP A 34 -11.35 0.48 -0.37
CA ASP A 34 -11.39 -0.39 0.81
C ASP A 34 -9.99 -0.73 1.31
N ILE A 35 -9.04 -0.84 0.38
CA ILE A 35 -7.64 -1.11 0.63
C ILE A 35 -6.80 -0.37 -0.44
N ALA A 36 -5.64 0.14 -0.05
CA ALA A 36 -4.75 0.85 -0.95
C ALA A 36 -3.30 0.75 -0.48
N SER A 37 -2.39 0.80 -1.44
CA SER A 37 -0.97 1.04 -1.22
C SER A 37 -0.49 2.20 -2.10
N CYS A 38 0.81 2.48 -2.10
CA CYS A 38 1.41 3.51 -2.92
C CYS A 38 2.67 3.00 -3.62
N GLY A 39 3.08 3.71 -4.67
CA GLY A 39 4.39 3.46 -5.27
C GLY A 39 5.52 3.87 -4.32
N LEU A 40 6.67 3.21 -4.49
CA LEU A 40 7.89 3.53 -3.75
C LEU A 40 8.76 4.48 -4.58
N GLU A 41 9.47 5.38 -3.91
CA GLU A 41 10.40 6.29 -4.56
C GLU A 41 11.78 6.13 -3.91
N PRO A 42 12.84 5.84 -4.68
CA PRO A 42 14.16 5.67 -4.12
C PRO A 42 14.69 7.00 -3.56
N ILE A 43 15.29 6.93 -2.37
CA ILE A 43 15.93 8.08 -1.71
C ILE A 43 17.30 8.30 -2.36
N THR A 44 17.31 8.97 -3.52
CA THR A 44 18.52 9.28 -4.27
C THR A 44 18.44 10.66 -4.94
N LYS A 45 19.61 11.28 -5.17
CA LYS A 45 19.71 12.50 -6.01
C LYS A 45 19.74 12.17 -7.51
N ASN A 46 20.00 10.91 -7.88
CA ASN A 46 20.13 10.52 -9.27
C ASN A 46 18.74 10.37 -9.95
N LYS A 47 18.42 11.31 -10.85
CA LYS A 47 17.15 11.35 -11.58
C LYS A 47 16.96 10.14 -12.51
N ALA A 48 18.02 9.59 -13.09
CA ALA A 48 17.93 8.43 -13.97
C ALA A 48 17.45 7.20 -13.20
N TYR A 49 17.97 6.98 -11.98
CA TYR A 49 17.51 5.89 -11.11
C TYR A 49 16.05 6.05 -10.70
N LYS A 50 15.60 7.28 -10.41
CA LYS A 50 14.19 7.55 -10.11
C LYS A 50 13.27 7.21 -11.29
N ILE A 51 13.64 7.64 -12.49
CA ILE A 51 12.90 7.35 -13.71
C ILE A 51 12.86 5.84 -13.96
N LEU A 52 14.02 5.17 -13.85
CA LEU A 52 14.14 3.74 -14.02
C LEU A 52 13.25 2.97 -13.03
N HIS A 53 13.32 3.32 -11.74
CA HIS A 53 12.47 2.73 -10.71
C HIS A 53 10.98 2.95 -11.01
N ARG A 54 10.60 4.15 -11.45
CA ARG A 54 9.21 4.44 -11.78
C ARG A 54 8.70 3.60 -12.96
N ILE A 55 9.54 3.34 -13.96
CA ILE A 55 9.18 2.56 -15.14
C ILE A 55 9.22 1.05 -14.86
N LEU A 56 10.22 0.56 -14.11
CA LEU A 56 10.41 -0.88 -13.90
C LEU A 56 9.62 -1.43 -12.72
N TYR A 57 9.35 -0.62 -11.69
CA TYR A 57 8.66 -1.06 -10.48
C TYR A 57 7.25 -0.48 -10.39
N ASN A 58 7.12 0.85 -10.31
CA ASN A 58 5.84 1.50 -10.04
C ASN A 58 4.83 1.35 -11.20
N LEU A 59 5.30 1.39 -12.46
CA LEU A 59 4.43 1.31 -13.62
C LEU A 59 3.80 -0.09 -13.76
N PRO A 60 4.56 -1.21 -13.74
CA PRO A 60 3.98 -2.55 -13.73
C PRO A 60 3.05 -2.77 -12.53
N ALA A 61 3.45 -2.32 -11.34
CA ALA A 61 2.61 -2.46 -10.14
C ALA A 61 1.24 -1.77 -10.30
N ARG A 62 1.20 -0.60 -10.96
CA ARG A 62 -0.05 0.10 -11.27
C ARG A 62 -0.84 -0.55 -12.40
N LEU A 63 -0.18 -1.02 -13.47
CA LEU A 63 -0.86 -1.62 -14.61
C LEU A 63 -1.47 -2.99 -14.28
N LEU A 64 -0.84 -3.71 -13.35
CA LEU A 64 -1.26 -5.04 -12.93
C LEU A 64 -2.08 -5.01 -11.64
N GLU A 65 -2.50 -3.84 -11.12
CA GLU A 65 -3.13 -3.74 -9.81
C GLU A 65 -4.43 -4.57 -9.69
N ASP A 66 -5.17 -4.73 -10.79
CA ASP A 66 -6.40 -5.54 -10.85
C ASP A 66 -6.17 -7.06 -10.83
N VAL A 67 -5.01 -7.51 -11.33
CA VAL A 67 -4.68 -8.95 -11.48
C VAL A 67 -3.73 -9.42 -10.38
N PHE A 68 -2.78 -8.56 -10.00
CA PHE A 68 -1.69 -8.85 -9.09
C PHE A 68 -1.39 -7.60 -8.24
N PRO A 69 -2.27 -7.26 -7.28
CA PRO A 69 -2.08 -6.11 -6.42
C PRO A 69 -0.79 -6.26 -5.62
N TYR A 70 -0.02 -5.17 -5.62
CA TYR A 70 1.24 -5.02 -4.90
C TYR A 70 1.07 -4.01 -3.78
N ALA A 71 1.65 -4.33 -2.63
CA ALA A 71 1.80 -3.40 -1.52
C ALA A 71 3.11 -3.67 -0.82
N SER A 72 3.79 -2.60 -0.42
CA SER A 72 5.00 -2.68 0.39
C SER A 72 5.13 -1.41 1.20
N ASN A 73 5.61 -1.52 2.45
CA ASN A 73 5.88 -0.42 3.40
C ASN A 73 4.69 0.45 3.84
N PHE A 74 3.60 0.51 3.06
CA PHE A 74 2.46 1.39 3.30
C PHE A 74 1.15 0.73 2.85
N ILE A 75 0.22 0.56 3.78
CA ILE A 75 -1.12 0.05 3.49
C ILE A 75 -2.16 0.88 4.25
N LEU A 76 -3.10 1.45 3.50
CA LEU A 76 -4.36 1.97 4.05
C LEU A 76 -5.44 0.94 3.84
N VAL A 77 -6.23 0.66 4.87
CA VAL A 77 -7.33 -0.31 4.79
C VAL A 77 -8.47 0.10 5.70
N LYS A 78 -9.71 -0.07 5.26
CA LYS A 78 -10.86 0.10 6.16
C LYS A 78 -10.82 -0.96 7.25
N LYS A 79 -11.26 -0.59 8.45
CA LYS A 79 -11.34 -1.51 9.60
C LYS A 79 -12.18 -2.76 9.27
N GLU A 80 -13.32 -2.57 8.59
CA GLU A 80 -14.20 -3.67 8.18
C GLU A 80 -13.50 -4.63 7.21
N THR A 81 -12.76 -4.10 6.22
CA THR A 81 -11.99 -4.89 5.26
C THR A 81 -10.88 -5.67 5.97
N HIS A 82 -10.12 -5.03 6.87
CA HIS A 82 -9.10 -5.70 7.67
C HIS A 82 -9.67 -6.87 8.49
N GLN A 83 -10.84 -6.66 9.13
CA GLN A 83 -11.52 -7.70 9.90
C GLN A 83 -11.96 -8.89 9.02
N ARG A 84 -12.40 -8.64 7.79
CA ARG A 84 -12.74 -9.69 6.82
C ARG A 84 -11.50 -10.45 6.31
N ILE A 85 -10.36 -9.76 6.14
CA ILE A 85 -9.07 -10.41 5.77
C ILE A 85 -8.55 -11.28 6.92
N LYS A 86 -8.90 -10.95 8.17
CA LYS A 86 -8.41 -11.55 9.42
C LYS A 86 -6.93 -11.26 9.71
N GLY A 87 -6.46 -10.09 9.30
CA GLY A 87 -5.08 -9.64 9.56
C GLY A 87 -4.03 -10.24 8.62
N PHE A 88 -2.77 -9.97 8.94
CA PHE A 88 -1.61 -10.53 8.23
C PHE A 88 -1.45 -12.00 8.59
N ASP A 89 -0.84 -12.75 7.66
CA ASP A 89 -0.57 -14.17 7.85
C ASP A 89 0.82 -14.33 8.48
N GLU A 90 0.89 -14.61 9.78
CA GLU A 90 2.14 -14.64 10.54
C GLU A 90 3.07 -15.80 10.15
N GLU A 91 2.58 -16.80 9.41
CA GLU A 91 3.40 -17.87 8.86
C GLU A 91 4.19 -17.42 7.61
N ILE A 92 3.76 -16.34 6.95
CA ILE A 92 4.45 -15.76 5.81
C ILE A 92 5.51 -14.78 6.32
N THR A 93 6.78 -15.14 6.17
CA THR A 93 7.91 -14.30 6.60
C THR A 93 8.41 -13.32 5.55
N LEU A 94 8.00 -13.51 4.29
CA LEU A 94 8.37 -12.65 3.17
C LEU A 94 7.19 -12.47 2.22
N GLY A 95 6.75 -11.23 2.03
CA GLY A 95 5.65 -10.90 1.11
C GLY A 95 4.26 -11.10 1.73
N GLU A 96 4.18 -11.08 3.05
CA GLU A 96 2.94 -11.11 3.83
C GLU A 96 2.04 -9.91 3.52
N ASP A 97 2.63 -8.75 3.25
CA ASP A 97 1.98 -7.54 2.76
C ASP A 97 1.32 -7.75 1.38
N HIS A 98 2.02 -8.39 0.44
CA HIS A 98 1.48 -8.78 -0.85
C HIS A 98 0.33 -9.79 -0.70
N ALA A 99 0.50 -10.79 0.15
CA ALA A 99 -0.54 -11.78 0.43
C ALA A 99 -1.79 -11.11 1.05
N TYR A 100 -1.58 -10.19 1.99
CA TYR A 100 -2.63 -9.44 2.66
C TYR A 100 -3.46 -8.60 1.69
N VAL A 101 -2.83 -7.82 0.81
CA VAL A 101 -3.58 -6.99 -0.15
C VAL A 101 -4.26 -7.81 -1.23
N ARG A 102 -3.70 -8.96 -1.63
CA ARG A 102 -4.36 -9.91 -2.56
C ARG A 102 -5.59 -10.56 -1.93
N LYS A 103 -5.54 -10.91 -0.65
CA LYS A 103 -6.73 -11.37 0.10
C LYS A 103 -7.78 -10.25 0.13
N GLY A 104 -7.36 -9.02 0.41
CA GLY A 104 -8.22 -7.82 0.40
C GLY A 104 -8.90 -7.56 -0.95
N ALA A 105 -8.16 -7.62 -2.05
CA ALA A 105 -8.69 -7.35 -3.40
C ALA A 105 -9.76 -8.35 -3.86
N LYS A 106 -9.79 -9.57 -3.30
CA LYS A 106 -10.82 -10.58 -3.62
C LYS A 106 -12.15 -10.35 -2.90
N ILE A 107 -12.14 -9.53 -1.87
CA ILE A 107 -13.29 -9.37 -0.96
C ILE A 107 -13.81 -7.93 -0.91
N ALA A 108 -12.98 -6.95 -1.30
CA ALA A 108 -13.34 -5.55 -1.49
C ALA A 108 -14.28 -5.36 -2.69
#